data_AF-A0A0J9T158-F1
#
_entry.id   AF-A0A0J9T158-F1
#
_cell.length_a   1.000
_cell.length_b   1.000
_cell.length_c   1.000
_cell.angle_alpha   90.00
_cell.angle_beta   90.00
_cell.angle_gamma   90.00
#
_symmetry.space_group_name_H-M   'P 1'
#
loop_
_entity.id
_entity.type
_entity.pdbx_description
1 polymer ?
#
loop_
_entity_poly.entity_id
_entity_poly.type
_entity_poly.pdbx_seq_one_letter_code
_entity_poly.pdbx_strand_id
1 'polypeptide(L)'
;MHENFFVKKGNISETSNYCNVFDIKGKENKRAKELCNNLVQFLKEIAVKPAGEERNNLCSYLPYWLYDEIWGIHSDRKKNIEHIPFVKDLIDAGNNARSKIPNNKCSRLPYYSHINLDKWKKRKISYIYFKKYNEIEGMINAPKKDNCNNHYKYLNNIASLYKSYNQSNCT
;
A
#
# COMPACT_ATOMS: atom_id res chain seq x y z
N MET A 1 -2.31 -11.20 1.20
CA MET A 1 -1.92 -10.64 2.54
C MET A 1 -2.82 -9.45 2.84
N HIS A 2 -3.67 -9.51 3.88
CA HIS A 2 -4.72 -8.50 4.21
C HIS A 2 -5.60 -7.97 3.06
N GLU A 3 -5.49 -8.51 1.84
CA GLU A 3 -6.24 -8.09 0.66
C GLU A 3 -7.75 -8.25 0.87
N ASN A 4 -8.16 -9.22 1.69
CA ASN A 4 -9.56 -9.42 2.10
C ASN A 4 -10.10 -8.24 2.92
N PHE A 5 -9.25 -7.47 3.61
CA PHE A 5 -9.65 -6.25 4.32
C PHE A 5 -9.76 -5.06 3.37
N PHE A 6 -8.78 -4.91 2.47
CA PHE A 6 -8.70 -3.77 1.54
C PHE A 6 -9.51 -3.98 0.26
N VAL A 7 -10.74 -4.47 0.41
CA VAL A 7 -11.68 -4.64 -0.71
C VAL A 7 -12.47 -3.35 -0.89
N LYS A 8 -12.44 -2.79 -2.11
CA LYS A 8 -13.20 -1.58 -2.46
C LYS A 8 -14.69 -1.83 -2.20
N LYS A 9 -15.31 -0.99 -1.38
CA LYS A 9 -16.74 -1.08 -1.09
C LYS A 9 -17.48 -0.17 -2.07
N GLY A 10 -18.37 -0.74 -2.89
CA GLY A 10 -19.07 -0.03 -3.96
C GLY A 10 -20.03 1.08 -3.49
N ASN A 11 -20.43 1.05 -2.22
CA ASN A 11 -21.35 2.01 -1.62
C ASN A 11 -20.69 2.70 -0.42
N ILE A 12 -19.85 3.71 -0.69
CA ILE A 12 -19.32 4.57 0.38
C ILE A 12 -20.44 5.56 0.72
N SER A 13 -21.16 5.30 1.82
CA SER A 13 -22.35 6.07 2.23
C SER A 13 -22.06 7.54 2.59
N GLU A 14 -20.78 7.88 2.76
CA GLU A 14 -20.32 9.25 2.99
C GLU A 14 -19.20 9.57 1.99
N THR A 15 -19.49 10.33 0.95
CA THR A 15 -18.46 11.12 0.27
C THR A 15 -17.72 11.91 1.33
N SER A 16 -16.48 11.52 1.63
CA SER A 16 -15.71 12.18 2.65
C SER A 16 -15.33 13.57 2.13
N ASN A 17 -15.70 14.61 2.87
CA ASN A 17 -15.32 15.98 2.55
C ASN A 17 -13.80 16.17 2.40
N TYR A 18 -12.98 15.30 3.00
CA TYR A 18 -11.53 15.28 2.81
C TYR A 18 -11.12 15.07 1.34
N CYS A 19 -11.96 14.39 0.55
CA CYS A 19 -11.68 14.02 -0.84
C CYS A 19 -12.30 15.00 -1.86
N ASN A 20 -12.93 16.09 -1.42
CA ASN A 20 -13.55 17.10 -2.29
C ASN A 20 -12.53 17.87 -3.13
N VAL A 21 -11.22 17.75 -2.85
CA VAL A 21 -10.15 18.29 -3.70
C VAL A 21 -10.26 17.81 -5.15
N PHE A 22 -10.82 16.62 -5.37
CA PHE A 22 -11.04 16.03 -6.69
C PHE A 22 -12.36 16.45 -7.36
N ASP A 23 -13.12 17.35 -6.73
CA ASP A 23 -14.30 18.02 -7.33
C ASP A 23 -13.95 19.44 -7.83
N ILE A 24 -12.77 19.94 -7.49
CA ILE A 24 -12.32 21.28 -7.87
C ILE A 24 -11.91 21.29 -9.34
N LYS A 25 -12.33 22.34 -10.06
CA LYS A 25 -11.95 22.57 -11.45
C LYS A 25 -10.44 22.61 -11.64
N GLY A 26 -9.93 21.81 -12.58
CA GLY A 26 -8.49 21.61 -12.85
C GLY A 26 -7.84 20.49 -12.04
N LYS A 27 -8.57 19.85 -11.11
CA LYS A 27 -8.10 18.72 -10.27
C LYS A 27 -9.02 17.50 -10.35
N GLU A 28 -10.01 17.53 -11.23
CA GLU A 28 -11.03 16.50 -11.31
C GLU A 28 -10.42 15.15 -11.67
N ASN A 29 -10.63 14.17 -10.81
CA ASN A 29 -10.20 12.80 -11.07
C ASN A 29 -11.09 11.82 -10.31
N LYS A 30 -12.11 11.29 -10.99
CA LYS A 30 -13.09 10.37 -10.38
C LYS A 30 -12.44 9.14 -9.74
N ARG A 31 -11.45 8.53 -10.43
CA ARG A 31 -10.72 7.37 -9.90
C ARG A 31 -9.89 7.71 -8.66
N ALA A 32 -9.23 8.87 -8.65
CA ALA A 32 -8.50 9.33 -7.47
C ALA A 32 -9.44 9.68 -6.31
N LYS A 33 -10.62 10.26 -6.60
CA LYS A 33 -11.66 10.52 -5.59
C LYS A 33 -12.17 9.22 -4.97
N GLU A 34 -12.49 8.23 -5.78
CA GLU A 34 -12.90 6.90 -5.31
C GLU A 34 -11.81 6.24 -4.46
N LEU A 35 -10.54 6.30 -4.90
CA LEU A 35 -9.42 5.80 -4.11
C LEU A 35 -9.25 6.55 -2.78
N CYS A 36 -9.40 7.88 -2.79
CA CYS A 36 -9.36 8.70 -1.59
C CYS A 36 -10.45 8.31 -0.60
N ASN A 37 -11.69 8.15 -1.07
CA ASN A 37 -12.80 7.74 -0.21
C ASN A 37 -12.56 6.36 0.41
N ASN A 38 -12.06 5.39 -0.37
CA ASN A 38 -11.67 4.08 0.16
C ASN A 38 -10.56 4.20 1.22
N LEU A 39 -9.53 4.99 0.96
CA LEU A 39 -8.44 5.25 1.91
C LEU A 39 -8.95 5.83 3.23
N VAL A 40 -9.81 6.85 3.18
CA VAL A 40 -10.41 7.46 4.36
C VAL A 40 -11.24 6.44 5.14
N GLN A 41 -12.04 5.64 4.44
CA GLN A 41 -12.84 4.58 5.06
C GLN A 41 -11.96 3.56 5.77
N PHE A 42 -10.91 3.06 5.12
CA PHE A 42 -9.97 2.12 5.74
C PHE A 42 -9.26 2.73 6.96
N LEU A 43 -8.88 4.00 6.92
CA LEU A 43 -8.31 4.68 8.09
C LEU A 43 -9.28 4.69 9.28
N LYS A 44 -10.58 4.97 9.05
CA LYS A 44 -11.62 4.90 10.09
C LYS A 44 -11.80 3.46 10.60
N GLU A 45 -11.93 2.49 9.70
CA GLU A 45 -12.14 1.07 10.04
C GLU A 45 -10.95 0.44 10.78
N ILE A 46 -9.72 0.85 10.47
CA ILE A 46 -8.54 0.40 11.22
C ILE A 46 -8.52 1.03 12.61
N ALA A 47 -8.90 2.31 12.74
CA ALA A 47 -8.85 3.02 14.02
C ALA A 47 -9.85 2.50 15.07
N VAL A 48 -10.97 1.89 14.65
CA VAL A 48 -11.92 1.26 15.57
C VAL A 48 -11.44 -0.08 16.10
N LYS A 49 -10.40 -0.69 15.50
CA LYS A 49 -9.85 -1.95 16.00
C LYS A 49 -9.08 -1.73 17.31
N PRO A 50 -9.13 -2.70 18.24
CA PRO A 50 -8.31 -2.66 19.44
C PRO A 50 -6.83 -2.46 19.11
N ALA A 51 -6.11 -1.78 20.01
CA ALA A 51 -4.66 -1.71 19.91
C ALA A 51 -4.08 -3.13 19.98
N GLY A 52 -3.25 -3.49 19.00
CA GLY A 52 -2.72 -4.84 18.92
C GLY A 52 -2.13 -5.16 17.54
N GLU A 53 -1.72 -6.41 17.39
CA GLU A 53 -0.99 -6.89 16.22
C GLU A 53 -1.80 -6.75 14.93
N GLU A 54 -3.08 -7.11 14.95
CA GLU A 54 -3.96 -7.01 13.78
C GLU A 54 -4.01 -5.58 13.23
N ARG A 55 -4.29 -4.60 14.11
CA ARG A 55 -4.31 -3.17 13.76
C ARG A 55 -2.95 -2.71 13.23
N ASN A 56 -1.86 -3.11 13.89
CA ASN A 56 -0.51 -2.74 13.49
C ASN A 56 -0.15 -3.31 12.11
N ASN A 57 -0.56 -4.54 11.82
CA ASN A 57 -0.35 -5.19 10.54
C ASN A 57 -1.16 -4.49 9.42
N LEU A 58 -2.41 -4.09 9.68
CA LEU A 58 -3.22 -3.32 8.74
C LEU A 58 -2.62 -1.92 8.48
N CYS A 59 -2.25 -1.18 9.53
CA CYS A 59 -1.59 0.12 9.38
C CYS A 59 -0.27 0.02 8.61
N SER A 60 0.52 -1.01 8.88
CA SER A 60 1.81 -1.22 8.20
C SER A 60 1.64 -1.59 6.73
N TYR A 61 0.57 -2.29 6.38
CA TYR A 61 0.29 -2.67 5.00
C TYR A 61 -0.40 -1.57 4.17
N LEU A 62 -1.16 -0.68 4.80
CA LEU A 62 -1.97 0.34 4.14
C LEU A 62 -1.21 1.18 3.09
N PRO A 63 0.04 1.67 3.33
CA PRO A 63 0.78 2.39 2.30
C PRO A 63 1.04 1.55 1.04
N TYR A 64 1.38 0.27 1.21
CA TYR A 64 1.66 -0.62 0.07
C TYR A 64 0.41 -0.92 -0.75
N TRP A 65 -0.75 -1.07 -0.08
CA TRP A 65 -2.03 -1.16 -0.77
C TRP A 65 -2.31 0.12 -1.57
N LEU A 66 -2.19 1.30 -0.93
CA LEU A 66 -2.50 2.58 -1.54
C LEU A 66 -1.66 2.84 -2.81
N TYR A 67 -0.34 2.61 -2.74
CA TYR A 67 0.53 2.80 -3.90
C TYR A 67 0.31 1.76 -5.00
N ASP A 68 -0.18 0.56 -4.67
CA ASP A 68 -0.59 -0.43 -5.67
C ASP A 68 -1.88 0.00 -6.41
N GLU A 69 -2.81 0.64 -5.70
CA GLU A 69 -3.99 1.24 -6.33
C GLU A 69 -3.66 2.46 -7.19
N ILE A 70 -2.72 3.31 -6.75
CA ILE A 70 -2.17 4.39 -7.58
C ILE A 70 -1.52 3.81 -8.84
N TRP A 71 -0.80 2.70 -8.71
CA TRP A 71 -0.27 1.94 -9.84
C TRP A 71 -1.41 1.43 -10.75
N GLY A 72 -2.56 1.01 -10.21
CA GLY A 72 -3.74 0.69 -11.04
C GLY A 72 -4.30 1.86 -11.86
N ILE A 73 -4.16 3.10 -11.37
CA ILE A 73 -4.76 4.30 -11.98
C ILE A 73 -3.81 4.99 -12.98
N HIS A 74 -2.52 5.12 -12.68
CA HIS A 74 -1.55 5.85 -13.49
C HIS A 74 -0.68 4.92 -14.33
N SER A 75 -0.63 5.08 -15.64
CA SER A 75 0.06 4.16 -16.56
C SER A 75 1.58 4.30 -16.60
N ASP A 76 2.14 5.50 -16.38
CA ASP A 76 3.59 5.72 -16.42
C ASP A 76 4.26 5.24 -15.12
N ARG A 77 5.00 4.14 -15.23
CA ARG A 77 5.60 3.43 -14.10
C ARG A 77 6.91 4.02 -13.62
N LYS A 78 7.63 4.68 -14.54
CA LYS A 78 8.96 5.23 -14.30
C LYS A 78 8.89 6.64 -13.76
N LYS A 79 7.75 7.31 -13.95
CA LYS A 79 7.47 8.63 -13.41
C LYS A 79 7.59 8.65 -11.88
N ASN A 80 8.37 9.62 -11.39
CA ASN A 80 8.44 9.93 -9.97
C ASN A 80 7.06 10.36 -9.46
N ILE A 81 6.75 9.99 -8.21
CA ILE A 81 5.48 10.25 -7.55
C ILE A 81 5.09 11.74 -7.64
N GLU A 82 6.06 12.64 -7.50
CA GLU A 82 5.80 14.09 -7.53
C GLU A 82 5.25 14.62 -8.85
N HIS A 83 5.50 13.92 -9.96
CA HIS A 83 4.98 14.30 -11.27
C HIS A 83 3.66 13.60 -11.61
N ILE A 84 3.05 12.87 -10.68
CA ILE A 84 1.73 12.26 -10.84
C ILE A 84 0.67 13.21 -10.24
N PRO A 85 -0.13 13.91 -11.06
CA PRO A 85 -0.85 15.11 -10.64
C PRO A 85 -1.79 14.94 -9.43
N PHE A 86 -2.35 13.74 -9.24
CA PHE A 86 -3.34 13.48 -8.18
C PHE A 86 -2.73 12.92 -6.88
N VAL A 87 -1.47 12.47 -6.88
CA VAL A 87 -0.95 11.67 -5.75
C VAL A 87 -0.71 12.54 -4.52
N LYS A 88 -0.19 13.76 -4.69
CA LYS A 88 -0.01 14.68 -3.56
C LYS A 88 -1.34 14.99 -2.89
N ASP A 89 -2.33 15.42 -3.67
CA ASP A 89 -3.68 15.73 -3.17
C ASP A 89 -4.33 14.51 -2.47
N LEU A 90 -4.13 13.30 -3.01
CA LEU A 90 -4.61 12.04 -2.42
C LEU A 90 -3.99 11.76 -1.05
N ILE A 91 -2.65 11.89 -0.95
CA ILE A 91 -1.93 11.64 0.30
C ILE A 91 -2.24 12.71 1.35
N ASP A 92 -2.37 13.97 0.94
CA ASP A 92 -2.73 15.06 1.84
C ASP A 92 -4.17 14.90 2.37
N ALA A 93 -5.13 14.55 1.51
CA ALA A 93 -6.50 14.23 1.92
C ALA A 93 -6.54 13.07 2.94
N GLY A 94 -5.84 11.97 2.67
CA GLY A 94 -5.75 10.83 3.59
C GLY A 94 -5.10 11.20 4.93
N ASN A 95 -4.04 12.00 4.91
CA ASN A 95 -3.35 12.46 6.13
C ASN A 95 -4.19 13.46 6.94
N ASN A 96 -4.98 14.30 6.27
CA ASN A 96 -5.95 15.19 6.90
C ASN A 96 -7.04 14.38 7.61
N ALA A 97 -7.62 13.38 6.94
CA ALA A 97 -8.59 12.47 7.55
C ALA A 97 -8.00 11.75 8.77
N ARG A 98 -6.80 11.16 8.63
CA ARG A 98 -6.05 10.51 9.70
C ARG A 98 -5.84 11.44 10.91
N SER A 99 -5.56 12.73 10.67
CA SER A 99 -5.29 13.68 11.76
C SER A 99 -6.47 13.87 12.70
N LYS A 100 -7.70 13.69 12.20
CA LYS A 100 -8.95 13.82 12.96
C LYS A 100 -9.31 12.58 13.76
N ILE A 101 -8.59 11.49 13.59
CA ILE A 101 -8.76 10.29 14.39
C ILE A 101 -8.08 10.52 15.76
N PRO A 102 -8.82 10.44 16.88
CA PRO A 102 -8.27 10.77 18.20
C PRO A 102 -7.30 9.71 18.70
N ASN A 103 -7.69 8.43 18.63
CA ASN A 103 -6.95 7.30 19.18
C ASN A 103 -6.71 6.23 18.11
N ASN A 104 -5.71 5.36 18.31
CA ASN A 104 -5.44 4.20 17.45
C ASN A 104 -5.20 4.53 15.96
N LYS A 105 -4.93 5.79 15.62
CA LYS A 105 -4.64 6.19 14.24
C LYS A 105 -3.34 5.56 13.74
N CYS A 106 -3.33 5.18 12.47
CA CYS A 106 -2.10 4.79 11.79
C CYS A 106 -1.09 5.94 11.72
N SER A 107 0.18 5.59 11.47
CA SER A 107 1.23 6.55 11.14
C SER A 107 0.87 7.37 9.90
N ARG A 108 1.52 8.55 9.76
CA ARG A 108 1.35 9.40 8.59
C ARG A 108 1.67 8.60 7.32
N LEU A 109 0.82 8.73 6.30
CA LEU A 109 1.05 8.12 5.00
C LEU A 109 2.30 8.72 4.36
N PRO A 110 3.23 7.89 3.87
CA PRO A 110 4.48 8.37 3.29
C PRO A 110 4.23 9.02 1.91
N TYR A 111 4.90 10.14 1.67
CA TYR A 111 5.00 10.78 0.35
C TYR A 111 6.48 10.89 -0.02
N TYR A 112 6.98 9.93 -0.81
CA TYR A 112 8.36 9.92 -1.29
C TYR A 112 8.41 10.41 -2.73
N SER A 113 8.58 11.73 -2.90
CA SER A 113 8.48 12.45 -4.18
C SER A 113 9.33 11.83 -5.31
N HIS A 114 10.59 11.52 -5.02
CA HIS A 114 11.61 11.03 -5.94
C HIS A 114 11.53 9.52 -6.25
N ILE A 115 10.61 8.80 -5.62
CA ILE A 115 10.40 7.37 -5.86
C ILE A 115 9.37 7.21 -6.96
N ASN A 116 9.47 6.18 -7.78
CA ASN A 116 8.46 5.86 -8.80
C ASN A 116 7.59 4.67 -8.41
N LEU A 117 6.54 4.40 -9.19
CA LEU A 117 5.56 3.36 -8.86
C LEU A 117 6.16 1.94 -8.92
N ASP A 118 7.13 1.68 -9.80
CA ASP A 118 7.83 0.39 -9.83
C ASP A 118 8.64 0.12 -8.56
N LYS A 119 9.32 1.14 -8.03
CA LYS A 119 10.00 1.03 -6.73
C LYS A 119 9.00 0.75 -5.60
N TRP A 120 7.81 1.35 -5.61
CA TRP A 120 6.74 1.03 -4.65
C TRP A 120 6.26 -0.43 -4.77
N LYS A 121 6.09 -0.93 -5.99
CA LYS A 121 5.73 -2.34 -6.24
C LYS A 121 6.79 -3.30 -5.69
N LYS A 122 8.08 -3.01 -5.92
CA LYS A 122 9.19 -3.78 -5.34
C LYS A 122 9.19 -3.76 -3.81
N ARG A 123 8.95 -2.60 -3.19
CA ARG A 123 8.83 -2.48 -1.73
C ARG A 123 7.65 -3.30 -1.17
N LYS A 124 6.50 -3.31 -1.86
CA LYS A 124 5.36 -4.17 -1.50
C LYS A 124 5.75 -5.65 -1.51
N ILE A 125 6.46 -6.11 -2.54
CA ILE A 125 6.96 -7.49 -2.65
C ILE A 125 7.90 -7.82 -1.47
N SER A 126 8.87 -6.95 -1.16
CA SER A 126 9.77 -7.14 -0.02
C SER A 126 9.03 -7.18 1.31
N TYR A 127 8.05 -6.30 1.53
CA TYR A 127 7.22 -6.30 2.74
C TYR A 127 6.47 -7.63 2.91
N ILE A 128 5.83 -8.14 1.85
CA ILE A 128 5.11 -9.41 1.87
C ILE A 128 6.07 -10.57 2.18
N TYR A 129 7.27 -10.57 1.58
CA TYR A 129 8.29 -11.58 1.87
C TYR A 129 8.66 -11.61 3.35
N PHE A 130 9.03 -10.46 3.94
CA PHE A 130 9.40 -10.40 5.36
C PHE A 130 8.27 -10.86 6.28
N LYS A 131 7.02 -10.54 5.93
CA LYS A 131 5.84 -10.93 6.70
C LYS A 131 5.47 -12.41 6.58
N LYS A 132 5.88 -13.07 5.49
CA LYS A 132 5.67 -14.50 5.26
C LYS A 132 6.93 -15.34 5.50
N TYR A 133 8.02 -14.77 6.03
CA TYR A 133 9.31 -15.45 6.13
C TYR A 133 9.19 -16.81 6.85
N ASN A 134 8.61 -16.83 8.06
CA ASN A 134 8.45 -18.06 8.84
C ASN A 134 7.55 -19.10 8.13
N GLU A 135 6.50 -18.65 7.44
CA GLU A 135 5.62 -19.53 6.65
C GLU A 135 6.40 -20.18 5.51
N ILE A 136 7.20 -19.39 4.79
CA ILE A 136 8.03 -19.87 3.69
C ILE A 136 9.13 -20.82 4.20
N GLU A 137 9.77 -20.48 5.32
CA GLU A 137 10.79 -21.32 5.96
C GLU A 137 10.20 -22.67 6.40
N GLY A 138 9.00 -22.68 6.98
CA GLY A 138 8.28 -23.89 7.34
C GLY A 138 7.94 -24.77 6.12
N MET A 139 7.58 -24.17 4.99
CA MET A 139 7.31 -24.90 3.74
C MET A 139 8.56 -25.59 3.17
N ILE A 140 9.74 -24.97 3.31
CA ILE A 140 11.01 -25.57 2.86
C ILE A 140 11.33 -26.84 3.65
N ASN A 141 11.03 -26.85 4.94
CA ASN A 141 11.30 -27.96 5.86
C ASN A 141 10.18 -29.01 5.91
N ALA A 142 9.11 -28.84 5.13
CA ALA A 142 7.96 -29.73 5.16
C ALA A 142 8.28 -31.11 4.54
N PRO A 143 7.78 -32.21 5.12
CA PRO A 143 8.02 -33.56 4.60
C PRO A 143 7.36 -33.81 3.23
N LYS A 144 6.26 -33.10 2.91
CA LYS A 144 5.67 -33.10 1.56
C LYS A 144 6.21 -31.93 0.75
N LYS A 145 6.89 -32.26 -0.36
CA LYS A 145 7.48 -31.32 -1.31
C LYS A 145 6.48 -30.86 -2.37
N ASP A 146 5.30 -30.44 -1.94
CA ASP A 146 4.28 -29.94 -2.86
C ASP A 146 4.67 -28.52 -3.32
N ASN A 147 4.46 -28.22 -4.61
CA ASN A 147 4.60 -26.86 -5.16
C ASN A 147 6.03 -26.26 -5.11
N CYS A 148 7.08 -27.08 -4.93
CA CYS A 148 8.48 -26.61 -4.82
C CYS A 148 8.92 -25.67 -5.96
N ASN A 149 8.50 -25.92 -7.21
CA ASN A 149 8.86 -25.06 -8.35
C ASN A 149 8.35 -23.62 -8.18
N ASN A 150 7.14 -23.45 -7.63
CA ASN A 150 6.56 -22.13 -7.40
C ASN A 150 7.27 -21.42 -6.24
N HIS A 151 7.58 -22.13 -5.16
CA HIS A 151 8.37 -21.58 -4.05
C HIS A 151 9.78 -21.17 -4.50
N TYR A 152 10.45 -22.01 -5.27
CA TYR A 152 11.77 -21.73 -5.82
C TYR A 152 11.76 -20.49 -6.73
N LYS A 153 10.78 -20.38 -7.64
CA LYS A 153 10.62 -19.20 -8.49
C LYS A 153 10.36 -17.93 -7.68
N TYR A 154 9.52 -18.01 -6.65
CA TYR A 154 9.24 -16.89 -5.76
C TYR A 154 10.51 -16.45 -5.00
N LEU A 155 11.22 -17.38 -4.37
CA LEU A 155 12.45 -17.11 -3.63
C LEU A 155 13.55 -16.52 -4.52
N ASN A 156 13.73 -17.03 -5.73
CA ASN A 156 14.68 -16.48 -6.70
C ASN A 156 14.35 -15.04 -7.08
N ASN A 157 13.07 -14.71 -7.25
CA ASN A 157 12.65 -13.33 -7.52
C ASN A 157 13.01 -12.40 -6.34
N ILE A 158 12.79 -12.84 -5.10
CA ILE A 158 13.18 -12.09 -3.90
C ILE A 158 14.70 -11.91 -3.80
N ALA A 159 15.47 -12.98 -4.02
CA ALA A 159 16.93 -12.93 -4.00
C ALA A 159 17.48 -11.96 -5.06
N SER A 160 16.93 -11.98 -6.27
CA SER A 160 17.28 -11.03 -7.33
C SER A 160 16.95 -9.58 -6.96
N LEU A 161 15.80 -9.35 -6.32
CA LEU A 161 15.41 -8.03 -5.82
C LEU A 161 16.39 -7.55 -4.75
N TYR A 162 16.71 -8.38 -3.76
CA TYR A 162 17.66 -8.06 -2.70
C TYR A 162 19.04 -7.71 -3.27
N LYS A 163 19.58 -8.53 -4.17
CA LYS A 163 20.87 -8.27 -4.82
C LYS A 163 20.91 -6.92 -5.52
N SER A 164 19.84 -6.57 -6.25
CA SER A 164 19.71 -5.29 -6.95
C SER A 164 19.69 -4.10 -5.97
N TYR A 165 18.97 -4.22 -4.85
CA TYR A 165 18.92 -3.18 -3.83
C TYR A 165 20.26 -3.00 -3.12
N ASN A 166 20.92 -4.11 -2.74
CA ASN A 166 22.21 -4.09 -2.07
C ASN A 166 23.27 -3.38 -2.93
N GLN A 167 23.37 -3.75 -4.21
CA GLN A 167 24.32 -3.14 -5.16
C GLN A 167 24.08 -1.65 -5.40
N SER A 168 22.85 -1.17 -5.27
CA SER A 168 22.50 0.22 -5.60
C SER A 168 22.40 1.16 -4.40
N ASN A 169 22.28 0.64 -3.17
CA ASN A 169 22.02 1.46 -1.98
C ASN A 169 22.86 1.10 -0.74
N CYS A 170 23.67 0.03 -0.80
CA CYS A 170 24.52 -0.41 0.29
C CYS A 170 25.96 -0.55 -0.23
N THR A 171 26.64 0.58 -0.34
CA THR A 171 28.10 0.70 -0.56
C THR A 171 28.78 1.07 0.74
#